data_AF-A0A0D2JL90-F1
#
_entry.id   AF-A0A0D2JL90-F1
#
_cell.length_a   1.000
_cell.length_b   1.000
_cell.length_c   1.000
_cell.angle_alpha   90.00
_cell.angle_beta   90.00
_cell.angle_gamma   90.00
#
_symmetry.space_group_name_H-M   'P 1'
#
loop_
_entity.id
_entity.type
_entity.pdbx_description
1 polymer ?
#
loop_
_entity_poly.entity_id
_entity_poly.type
_entity_poly.pdbx_seq_one_letter_code
_entity_poly.pdbx_strand_id
1 'polypeptide(L)'
;MSRRIPFVTAQSLSSYMNIEWNPEFLKRRKLNHKSENKPFLETIAEIEIGTESLAGTPARPIELDHAIPQFIREHDQSEICTPEADMILAFCNNSNFESLLNGRGNNAKCALLDERNFKGGGVQVRTQKGPLTALELYKALKKPRFHSSADTQDSATLNAESAEEERPEPDADRRLIFLTDLDGWSMLALIGTASDSQAPALRNALYRHVAAQTFVGVTCASPGYFVFQLAFHLPYYAWRDTNIPIEDHRRDSRGEPMRELHDVSFLNCKSDALHSFIYEAQISCVVAGSDVWRWVAYCFVDSYFDGNDDAQETVMAYYEDSQIDGGVLMDPCTVGSSPLCANIEDPWEWFLLVFRCRLDQIRSEWRQVVWKVRQSIRDYEKVWVHRYAPDPSGNRWFGEVREQKEEIREPEKWVAKAKNLLTLLLPRLTWTVDECERFMSTYNIYFDGVSDAKHIELSRCGIQTSFEDLKFQVKTLKDTADVCDDFIKKVSYSPFVFPQIFLACH
;
A
#
# COMPACT_ATOMS: atom_id res chain seq x y z
N MET A 1 -22.15 -31.96 -16.65
CA MET A 1 -22.00 -32.04 -15.18
C MET A 1 -20.60 -31.58 -14.82
N SER A 2 -20.44 -30.30 -14.45
CA SER A 2 -19.16 -29.72 -14.05
C SER A 2 -19.34 -29.20 -12.63
N ARG A 3 -18.72 -29.88 -11.66
CA ARG A 3 -18.74 -29.48 -10.25
C ARG A 3 -17.72 -28.36 -10.08
N ARG A 4 -18.21 -27.13 -9.88
CA ARG A 4 -17.41 -26.02 -9.38
C ARG A 4 -16.93 -26.38 -7.98
N ILE A 5 -15.61 -26.42 -7.80
CA ILE A 5 -14.96 -26.48 -6.50
C ILE A 5 -15.08 -25.06 -5.91
N PRO A 6 -15.65 -24.88 -4.71
CA PRO A 6 -15.68 -23.57 -4.09
C PRO A 6 -14.26 -23.21 -3.65
N PHE A 7 -13.80 -22.02 -4.06
CA PHE A 7 -12.64 -21.38 -3.45
C PHE A 7 -12.91 -21.24 -1.95
N VAL A 8 -12.11 -21.93 -1.14
CA VAL A 8 -12.05 -21.67 0.30
C VAL A 8 -11.25 -20.38 0.45
N THR A 9 -11.95 -19.26 0.58
CA THR A 9 -11.37 -18.01 1.05
C THR A 9 -10.83 -18.21 2.46
N ALA A 10 -9.68 -17.62 2.78
CA ALA A 10 -9.15 -17.45 4.13
C ALA A 10 -10.04 -16.49 4.96
N GLN A 11 -11.31 -16.82 5.07
CA GLN A 11 -12.35 -16.10 5.81
C GLN A 11 -12.75 -16.84 7.11
N SER A 12 -12.01 -17.86 7.54
CA SER A 12 -12.41 -18.69 8.69
C SER A 12 -11.83 -18.27 10.05
N LEU A 13 -11.51 -16.98 10.25
CA LEU A 13 -11.21 -16.42 11.59
C LEU A 13 -11.82 -15.02 11.82
N SER A 14 -12.88 -14.62 11.11
CA SER A 14 -13.63 -13.39 11.44
C SER A 14 -14.80 -13.65 12.42
N SER A 15 -14.65 -14.58 13.37
CA SER A 15 -15.60 -14.71 14.46
C SER A 15 -15.36 -13.61 15.50
N TYR A 16 -16.13 -12.53 15.44
CA TYR A 16 -16.53 -11.66 16.55
C TYR A 16 -15.61 -11.64 17.78
N MET A 17 -14.36 -11.22 17.62
CA MET A 17 -13.58 -10.74 18.77
C MET A 17 -13.79 -9.23 18.81
N ASN A 18 -14.50 -8.76 19.83
CA ASN A 18 -14.24 -7.43 20.36
C ASN A 18 -12.75 -7.41 20.71
N ILE A 19 -11.91 -6.92 19.80
CA ILE A 19 -10.50 -6.72 20.07
C ILE A 19 -10.46 -5.58 21.09
N GLU A 20 -10.45 -5.94 22.36
CA GLU A 20 -10.27 -5.02 23.46
C GLU A 20 -8.80 -4.60 23.50
N TRP A 21 -8.53 -3.30 23.44
CA TRP A 21 -7.19 -2.76 23.55
C TRP A 21 -6.62 -3.18 24.91
N ASN A 22 -5.58 -4.01 24.88
CA ASN A 22 -5.03 -4.56 26.11
C ASN A 22 -4.47 -3.42 26.98
N PRO A 23 -4.94 -3.25 28.23
CA PRO A 23 -4.42 -2.21 29.13
C PRO A 23 -2.91 -2.28 29.38
N GLU A 24 -2.27 -3.44 29.14
CA GLU A 24 -0.82 -3.58 29.19
C GLU A 24 -0.08 -2.70 28.18
N PHE A 25 -0.71 -2.33 27.06
CA PHE A 25 -0.12 -1.38 26.09
C PHE A 25 0.00 0.04 26.66
N LEU A 26 -0.79 0.35 27.70
CA LEU A 26 -0.73 1.60 28.47
C LEU A 26 0.21 1.50 29.68
N LYS A 27 1.02 0.45 29.76
CA LYS A 27 2.09 0.34 30.75
C LYS A 27 3.42 0.35 30.02
N ARG A 28 4.40 1.13 30.51
CA ARG A 28 5.76 1.09 29.97
C ARG A 28 6.44 -0.21 30.43
N ARG A 29 6.32 -1.26 29.61
CA ARG A 29 6.78 -2.62 29.93
C ARG A 29 8.31 -2.70 30.04
N LYS A 30 8.83 -3.62 30.85
CA LYS A 30 10.28 -3.90 30.84
C LYS A 30 10.58 -4.80 29.64
N LEU A 31 11.16 -4.23 28.59
CA LEU A 31 11.56 -4.98 27.39
C LEU A 31 12.98 -5.49 27.55
N ASN A 32 13.27 -6.66 27.00
CA ASN A 32 14.63 -7.12 26.82
C ASN A 32 15.23 -6.41 25.61
N HIS A 33 16.01 -5.35 25.84
CA HIS A 33 16.64 -4.58 24.78
C HIS A 33 17.54 -5.42 23.87
N LYS A 34 18.18 -6.48 24.42
CA LYS A 34 18.98 -7.41 23.61
C LYS A 34 18.13 -8.14 22.59
N SER A 35 16.93 -8.60 22.98
CA SER A 35 15.98 -9.23 22.06
C SER A 35 15.43 -8.25 21.03
N GLU A 36 15.13 -7.01 21.43
CA GLU A 36 14.63 -5.96 20.52
C GLU A 36 15.66 -5.51 19.48
N ASN A 37 16.96 -5.64 19.78
CA ASN A 37 18.03 -5.34 18.82
C ASN A 37 18.42 -6.52 17.94
N LYS A 38 17.95 -7.72 18.27
CA LYS A 38 18.32 -8.95 17.57
C LYS A 38 17.30 -9.24 16.46
N PRO A 39 17.72 -9.43 15.20
CA PRO A 39 16.81 -9.82 14.14
C PRO A 39 16.16 -11.18 14.40
N PHE A 40 14.89 -11.30 14.00
CA PHE A 40 14.09 -12.51 14.11
C PHE A 40 14.75 -13.72 13.47
N LEU A 41 15.37 -13.54 12.31
CA LEU A 41 16.07 -14.63 11.62
C LEU A 41 17.24 -15.17 12.46
N GLU A 42 17.98 -14.31 13.17
CA GLU A 42 19.03 -14.77 14.09
C GLU A 42 18.45 -15.47 15.32
N THR A 43 17.24 -15.12 15.75
CA THR A 43 16.51 -15.84 16.81
C THR A 43 16.14 -17.24 16.36
N ILE A 44 15.58 -17.41 15.16
CA ILE A 44 15.27 -18.72 14.59
C ILE A 44 16.53 -19.59 14.50
N ALA A 45 17.63 -19.06 13.95
CA ALA A 45 18.90 -19.78 13.83
C ALA A 45 19.34 -20.42 15.14
N GLU A 46 19.32 -19.63 16.22
CA GLU A 46 19.77 -20.09 17.53
C GLU A 46 18.86 -21.17 18.11
N ILE A 47 17.54 -21.10 17.87
CA ILE A 47 16.59 -22.12 18.29
C ILE A 47 16.85 -23.43 17.55
N GLU A 48 17.00 -23.37 16.22
CA GLU A 48 17.27 -24.53 15.36
C GLU A 48 18.59 -25.22 15.79
N ILE A 49 19.66 -24.45 16.00
CA ILE A 49 20.95 -24.96 16.50
C ILE A 49 20.82 -25.59 17.88
N GLY A 50 20.04 -24.99 18.80
CA GLY A 50 19.79 -25.52 20.13
C GLY A 50 19.06 -26.86 20.11
N THR A 51 18.15 -27.06 19.14
CA THR A 51 17.45 -28.34 18.93
C THR A 51 18.31 -29.38 18.21
N GLU A 52 19.17 -28.99 17.27
CA GLU A 52 20.06 -29.90 16.52
C GLU A 52 21.28 -30.36 17.34
N SER A 53 21.69 -29.59 18.37
CA SER A 53 22.75 -30.01 19.30
C SER A 53 22.40 -31.27 20.09
N LEU A 54 21.12 -31.66 20.18
CA LEU A 54 20.69 -32.95 20.74
C LEU A 54 20.86 -34.11 19.73
N ALA A 55 21.05 -33.82 18.44
CA ALA A 55 21.12 -34.78 17.35
C ALA A 55 22.53 -34.91 16.70
N GLY A 56 23.56 -34.24 17.23
CA GLY A 56 24.97 -34.48 16.86
C GLY A 56 25.38 -34.04 15.45
N THR A 57 24.58 -33.19 14.79
CA THR A 57 24.89 -32.67 13.44
C THR A 57 25.45 -31.24 13.58
N PRO A 58 26.55 -30.87 12.90
CA PRO A 58 27.08 -29.52 12.97
C PRO A 58 26.10 -28.51 12.36
N ALA A 59 25.90 -27.40 13.07
CA ALA A 59 25.02 -26.30 12.69
C ALA A 59 25.29 -25.84 11.24
N ARG A 60 24.24 -25.83 10.41
CA ARG A 60 24.29 -25.13 9.13
C ARG A 60 24.12 -23.63 9.40
N PRO A 61 24.96 -22.75 8.83
CA PRO A 61 24.62 -21.32 8.76
C PRO A 61 23.23 -21.17 8.17
N ILE A 62 22.44 -20.18 8.59
CA ILE A 62 21.21 -19.85 7.84
C ILE A 62 21.63 -19.59 6.41
N GLU A 63 21.28 -20.51 5.52
CA GLU A 63 21.32 -20.24 4.10
C GLU A 63 20.30 -19.12 3.89
N LEU A 64 20.79 -17.91 3.62
CA LEU A 64 19.94 -16.74 3.46
C LEU A 64 18.91 -16.92 2.32
N ASP A 65 19.10 -17.94 1.48
CA ASP A 65 18.16 -18.43 0.47
C ASP A 65 16.87 -19.02 1.08
N HIS A 66 16.84 -19.36 2.38
CA HIS A 66 15.67 -19.85 3.11
C HIS A 66 15.09 -18.83 4.11
N ALA A 67 15.71 -17.65 4.21
CA ALA A 67 15.33 -16.62 5.15
C ALA A 67 13.92 -16.06 4.90
N ILE A 68 13.51 -15.90 3.63
CA ILE A 68 12.18 -15.37 3.30
C ILE A 68 11.07 -16.32 3.76
N PRO A 69 11.05 -17.62 3.38
CA PRO A 69 10.06 -18.55 3.89
C PRO A 69 10.03 -18.64 5.41
N GLN A 70 11.20 -18.70 6.07
CA GLN A 70 11.29 -18.72 7.53
C GLN A 70 10.72 -17.44 8.16
N PHE A 71 10.96 -16.29 7.55
CA PHE A 71 10.41 -15.02 8.02
C PHE A 71 8.89 -14.97 7.85
N ILE A 72 8.33 -15.39 6.71
CA ILE A 72 6.90 -15.25 6.45
C ILE A 72 6.05 -16.24 7.27
N ARG A 73 6.56 -17.44 7.56
CA ARG A 73 5.85 -18.48 8.32
C ARG A 73 5.69 -18.12 9.80
N GLU A 74 4.50 -18.31 10.36
CA GLU A 74 4.31 -18.29 11.82
C GLU A 74 4.90 -19.55 12.46
N HIS A 75 5.31 -19.48 13.74
CA HIS A 75 5.99 -20.58 14.45
C HIS A 75 5.17 -21.87 14.54
N ASP A 76 3.85 -21.79 14.36
CA ASP A 76 2.88 -22.88 14.47
C ASP A 76 2.31 -23.34 13.11
N GLN A 77 2.75 -22.74 11.99
CA GLN A 77 2.28 -23.11 10.67
C GLN A 77 3.05 -24.31 10.09
N SER A 78 2.30 -25.30 9.58
CA SER A 78 2.83 -26.48 8.90
C SER A 78 3.64 -26.11 7.65
N GLU A 79 4.76 -26.79 7.43
CA GLU A 79 5.65 -26.59 6.26
C GLU A 79 5.00 -26.91 4.91
N ILE A 80 3.81 -27.52 4.91
CA ILE A 80 3.25 -28.22 3.75
C ILE A 80 2.60 -27.26 2.72
N CYS A 81 2.21 -26.03 3.09
CA CYS A 81 1.68 -25.05 2.15
C CYS A 81 1.57 -23.65 2.77
N THR A 82 2.40 -22.70 2.34
CA THR A 82 2.34 -21.29 2.79
C THR A 82 2.27 -20.37 1.57
N PRO A 83 1.09 -20.18 0.96
CA PRO A 83 0.94 -19.41 -0.29
C PRO A 83 1.43 -17.96 -0.14
N GLU A 84 1.37 -17.39 1.07
CA GLU A 84 1.93 -16.09 1.39
C GLU A 84 3.45 -16.08 1.20
N ALA A 85 4.16 -17.10 1.69
CA ALA A 85 5.60 -17.22 1.55
C ALA A 85 6.01 -17.44 0.09
N ASP A 86 5.25 -18.28 -0.64
CA ASP A 86 5.52 -18.55 -2.06
C ASP A 86 5.38 -17.28 -2.91
N MET A 87 4.37 -16.45 -2.62
CA MET A 87 4.18 -15.16 -3.30
C MET A 87 5.33 -14.19 -3.02
N ILE A 88 5.73 -14.05 -1.76
CA ILE A 88 6.83 -13.16 -1.39
C ILE A 88 8.17 -13.66 -1.96
N LEU A 89 8.39 -14.97 -1.98
CA LEU A 89 9.57 -15.57 -2.58
C LEU A 89 9.61 -15.34 -4.09
N ALA A 90 8.48 -15.54 -4.79
CA ALA A 90 8.38 -15.26 -6.22
C ALA A 90 8.63 -13.78 -6.53
N PHE A 91 8.15 -12.87 -5.70
CA PHE A 91 8.42 -11.43 -5.84
C PHE A 91 9.90 -11.09 -5.61
N CYS A 92 10.53 -11.69 -4.60
CA CYS A 92 11.93 -11.44 -4.28
C CYS A 92 12.93 -12.21 -5.16
N ASN A 93 12.50 -12.96 -6.17
CA ASN A 93 13.34 -13.90 -6.92
C ASN A 93 14.61 -13.30 -7.53
N ASN A 94 14.59 -12.01 -7.86
CA ASN A 94 15.74 -11.29 -8.44
C ASN A 94 16.62 -10.60 -7.38
N SER A 95 16.36 -10.86 -6.10
CA SER A 95 17.05 -10.27 -4.95
C SER A 95 17.50 -11.36 -3.98
N ASN A 96 18.73 -11.27 -3.48
CA ASN A 96 19.22 -12.16 -2.43
C ASN A 96 20.11 -11.38 -1.46
N PHE A 97 20.21 -11.87 -0.22
CA PHE A 97 20.96 -11.16 0.81
C PHE A 97 22.45 -11.04 0.50
N GLU A 98 23.08 -12.06 -0.10
CA GLU A 98 24.51 -11.99 -0.46
C GLU A 98 24.77 -10.79 -1.40
N SER A 99 23.94 -10.64 -2.42
CA SER A 99 24.04 -9.55 -3.39
C SER A 99 23.72 -8.19 -2.76
N LEU A 100 22.75 -8.14 -1.83
CA LEU A 100 22.43 -6.93 -1.08
C LEU A 100 23.66 -6.47 -0.27
N LEU A 101 24.23 -7.38 0.52
CA LEU A 101 25.37 -7.10 1.40
C LEU A 101 26.64 -6.74 0.64
N ASN A 102 26.82 -7.32 -0.56
CA ASN A 102 27.91 -7.00 -1.47
C ASN A 102 27.69 -5.72 -2.30
N GLY A 103 26.58 -4.99 -2.08
CA GLY A 103 26.30 -3.74 -2.80
C GLY A 103 25.97 -3.92 -4.28
N ARG A 104 25.53 -5.12 -4.68
CA ARG A 104 25.12 -5.44 -6.06
C ARG A 104 23.62 -5.26 -6.31
N GLY A 105 22.89 -4.72 -5.32
CA GLY A 105 21.45 -4.49 -5.40
C GLY A 105 21.08 -3.19 -6.11
N ASN A 106 19.78 -2.86 -6.04
CA ASN A 106 19.26 -1.58 -6.51
C ASN A 106 19.87 -0.41 -5.71
N ASN A 107 20.51 0.52 -6.42
CA ASN A 107 21.12 1.73 -5.83
C ASN A 107 20.16 2.93 -5.81
N ALA A 108 18.91 2.76 -6.23
CA ALA A 108 17.89 3.78 -6.10
C ALA A 108 17.65 4.12 -4.62
N LYS A 109 17.48 5.41 -4.35
CA LYS A 109 17.11 5.92 -3.03
C LYS A 109 15.61 5.76 -2.85
N CYS A 110 15.21 4.77 -2.05
CA CYS A 110 13.81 4.39 -1.89
C CYS A 110 13.31 4.54 -0.46
N ALA A 111 14.16 4.85 0.53
CA ALA A 111 13.76 4.88 1.93
C ALA A 111 14.15 6.17 2.69
N LEU A 112 13.29 6.56 3.63
CA LEU A 112 13.59 7.53 4.70
C LEU A 112 13.38 6.87 6.07
N LEU A 113 14.29 7.17 7.00
CA LEU A 113 14.28 6.66 8.36
C LEU A 113 14.31 7.82 9.36
N ASP A 114 13.28 7.91 10.21
CA ASP A 114 13.22 8.85 11.33
C ASP A 114 13.15 8.06 12.64
N GLU A 115 14.09 8.32 13.54
CA GLU A 115 14.18 7.65 14.84
C GLU A 115 14.28 8.69 15.96
N ARG A 116 13.42 8.53 16.98
CA ARG A 116 13.31 9.49 18.08
C ARG A 116 13.18 8.84 19.43
N ASN A 117 13.70 9.53 20.43
CA ASN A 117 13.52 9.24 21.84
C ASN A 117 12.61 10.28 22.50
N PHE A 118 11.70 9.82 23.37
CA PHE A 118 10.78 10.68 24.13
C PHE A 118 10.98 10.59 25.65
N LYS A 119 12.06 9.94 26.12
CA LYS A 119 12.34 9.84 27.56
C LYS A 119 12.71 11.20 28.14
N GLY A 120 12.25 11.44 29.37
CA GLY A 120 12.63 12.62 30.15
C GLY A 120 11.95 13.92 29.75
N GLY A 121 10.85 13.86 28.98
CA GLY A 121 10.06 15.04 28.60
C GLY A 121 10.69 15.92 27.51
N GLY A 122 11.83 15.50 26.94
CA GLY A 122 12.43 16.09 25.75
C GLY A 122 12.42 15.11 24.58
N VAL A 123 12.55 15.65 23.37
CA VAL A 123 12.68 14.83 22.15
C VAL A 123 14.14 14.82 21.72
N GLN A 124 14.74 13.64 21.64
CA GLN A 124 16.06 13.45 21.06
C GLN A 124 15.93 12.75 19.71
N VAL A 125 16.58 13.29 18.69
CA VAL A 125 16.53 12.77 17.32
C VAL A 125 17.86 12.10 17.02
N ARG A 126 17.84 10.88 16.47
CA ARG A 126 19.07 10.25 15.95
C ARG A 126 19.55 10.99 14.70
N THR A 127 20.84 10.90 14.41
CA THR A 127 21.42 11.54 13.22
C THR A 127 20.68 11.09 11.96
N GLN A 128 20.02 12.03 11.31
CA GLN A 128 19.30 11.76 10.07
C GLN A 128 20.31 11.53 8.94
N LYS A 129 20.09 10.44 8.19
CA LYS A 129 20.99 10.03 7.10
C LYS A 129 20.55 10.52 5.72
N GLY A 130 19.40 11.19 5.63
CA GLY A 130 18.76 11.53 4.37
C GLY A 130 18.23 10.28 3.63
N PRO A 131 18.04 10.38 2.30
CA PRO A 131 17.62 9.29 1.43
C PRO A 131 18.54 8.07 1.48
N LEU A 132 17.95 6.89 1.64
CA LEU A 132 18.65 5.61 1.77
C LEU A 132 18.33 4.67 0.60
N THR A 133 19.36 3.95 0.12
CA THR A 133 19.19 2.72 -0.67
C THR A 133 18.78 1.57 0.24
N ALA A 134 18.37 0.43 -0.35
CA ALA A 134 18.06 -0.78 0.42
C ALA A 134 19.24 -1.24 1.32
N LEU A 135 20.48 -1.19 0.82
CA LEU A 135 21.66 -1.58 1.61
C LEU A 135 21.94 -0.58 2.74
N GLU A 136 21.80 0.71 2.47
CA GLU A 136 22.00 1.74 3.51
C GLU A 136 20.91 1.67 4.58
N LEU A 137 19.66 1.36 4.19
CA LEU A 137 18.56 1.08 5.11
C LEU A 137 18.88 -0.15 5.97
N TYR A 138 19.31 -1.27 5.37
CA TYR A 138 19.73 -2.46 6.11
C TYR A 138 20.81 -2.12 7.15
N LYS A 139 21.88 -1.43 6.72
CA LYS A 139 22.97 -1.01 7.63
C LYS A 139 22.49 -0.06 8.73
N ALA A 140 21.54 0.82 8.43
CA ALA A 140 20.96 1.73 9.42
C ALA A 140 20.12 0.97 10.45
N LEU A 141 19.24 0.08 10.01
CA LEU A 141 18.36 -0.71 10.88
C LEU A 141 19.11 -1.77 11.69
N LYS A 142 20.28 -2.22 11.23
CA LYS A 142 21.16 -3.15 11.95
C LYS A 142 21.84 -2.51 13.16
N LYS A 143 21.94 -1.17 13.22
CA LYS A 143 22.41 -0.49 14.42
C LYS A 143 21.46 -0.76 15.60
N PRO A 144 21.95 -0.89 16.84
CA PRO A 144 21.11 -1.08 18.01
C PRO A 144 20.00 -0.03 18.12
N ARG A 145 18.76 -0.48 18.30
CA ARG A 145 17.59 0.36 18.53
C ARG A 145 17.56 0.89 19.96
N PHE A 146 17.97 0.07 20.92
CA PHE A 146 18.00 0.38 22.35
C PHE A 146 19.36 0.05 22.97
N HIS A 147 19.89 0.91 23.81
CA HIS A 147 21.14 0.63 24.52
C HIS A 147 20.86 -0.37 25.65
N SER A 148 21.73 -1.37 25.80
CA SER A 148 21.64 -2.24 26.97
C SER A 148 22.17 -1.47 28.16
N SER A 149 21.49 -1.54 29.31
CA SER A 149 21.97 -0.90 30.54
C SER A 149 23.36 -1.37 30.96
N ALA A 150 23.78 -2.55 30.49
CA ALA A 150 25.12 -3.12 30.71
C ALA A 150 26.24 -2.32 29.99
N ASP A 151 25.93 -1.67 28.86
CA ASP A 151 26.94 -0.94 28.07
C ASP A 151 27.38 0.37 28.75
N THR A 152 26.57 0.87 29.69
CA THR A 152 26.83 2.13 30.40
C THR A 152 27.84 2.01 31.55
N GLN A 153 28.19 0.79 32.00
CA GLN A 153 29.09 0.61 33.15
C GLN A 153 30.58 0.55 32.78
N ASP A 154 30.92 0.21 31.53
CA ASP A 154 32.33 0.04 31.12
C ASP A 154 32.97 1.30 30.50
N SER A 155 32.19 2.35 30.19
CA SER A 155 32.71 3.59 29.58
C SER A 155 33.05 4.72 30.58
N ALA A 156 32.88 4.49 31.89
CA ALA A 156 33.17 5.51 32.91
C ALA A 156 34.66 5.64 33.28
N THR A 157 35.54 4.84 32.67
CA THR A 157 36.99 4.92 32.88
C THR A 157 37.71 4.73 31.56
N LEU A 158 38.08 5.83 30.89
CA LEU A 158 39.45 6.14 30.44
C LEU A 158 39.44 7.31 29.43
N ASN A 159 40.20 8.35 29.78
CA ASN A 159 40.85 9.34 28.92
C ASN A 159 39.98 10.36 28.18
N ALA A 160 39.72 11.47 28.88
CA ALA A 160 39.61 12.77 28.25
C ALA A 160 40.91 13.10 27.50
N GLU A 161 40.79 13.78 26.36
CA GLU A 161 41.88 14.26 25.50
C GLU A 161 42.31 13.30 24.37
N SER A 162 41.38 13.01 23.43
CA SER A 162 41.59 13.20 21.98
C SER A 162 40.67 12.31 21.14
N ALA A 163 39.39 12.67 21.05
CA ALA A 163 38.53 12.33 19.92
C ALA A 163 37.33 13.29 19.97
N GLU A 164 36.86 13.75 18.82
CA GLU A 164 35.49 14.21 18.69
C GLU A 164 34.60 12.98 18.93
N GLU A 165 34.38 12.65 20.21
CA GLU A 165 33.66 11.46 20.63
C GLU A 165 32.23 11.53 20.10
N GLU A 166 31.92 10.65 19.14
CA GLU A 166 30.56 10.35 18.70
C GLU A 166 29.72 10.06 19.94
N ARG A 167 28.92 11.03 20.38
CA ARG A 167 27.95 10.80 21.45
C ARG A 167 27.09 9.61 21.03
N PRO A 168 26.88 8.61 21.91
CA PRO A 168 26.04 7.47 21.58
C PRO A 168 24.67 7.97 21.12
N GLU A 169 24.20 7.45 19.99
CA GLU A 169 22.87 7.78 19.46
C GLU A 169 21.81 7.48 20.54
N PRO A 170 20.76 8.27 20.72
CA PRO A 170 19.73 7.99 21.73
C PRO A 170 18.93 6.72 21.43
N ASP A 171 18.17 6.17 22.38
CA ASP A 171 17.25 5.04 22.12
C ASP A 171 16.13 5.43 21.13
N ALA A 172 15.81 4.58 20.16
CA ALA A 172 14.73 4.84 19.20
C ALA A 172 13.38 4.29 19.71
N ASP A 173 12.75 5.04 20.63
CA ASP A 173 11.40 4.77 21.13
C ASP A 173 10.39 4.75 19.96
N ARG A 174 10.44 5.75 19.08
CA ARG A 174 9.69 5.78 17.82
C ARG A 174 10.62 5.57 16.63
N ARG A 175 10.24 4.69 15.70
CA ARG A 175 10.93 4.46 14.42
C ARG A 175 9.92 4.56 13.28
N LEU A 176 10.10 5.52 12.37
CA LEU A 176 9.28 5.66 11.16
C LEU A 176 10.12 5.26 9.95
N ILE A 177 9.61 4.33 9.15
CA ILE A 177 10.23 3.85 7.93
C ILE A 177 9.27 4.15 6.78
N PHE A 178 9.65 5.09 5.93
CA PHE A 178 8.91 5.42 4.71
C PHE A 178 9.66 4.85 3.52
N LEU A 179 8.94 4.16 2.63
CA LEU A 179 9.46 3.52 1.44
C LEU A 179 8.57 3.82 0.23
N THR A 180 9.20 4.21 -0.86
CA THR A 180 8.57 4.34 -2.18
C THR A 180 8.90 3.13 -3.03
N ASP A 181 7.91 2.60 -3.75
CA ASP A 181 8.04 1.49 -4.68
C ASP A 181 8.75 0.27 -4.06
N LEU A 182 8.17 -0.29 -2.99
CA LEU A 182 8.70 -1.44 -2.26
C LEU A 182 9.10 -2.58 -3.22
N ASP A 183 10.39 -2.91 -3.25
CA ASP A 183 11.01 -3.89 -4.13
C ASP A 183 11.66 -5.05 -3.35
N GLY A 184 12.12 -6.09 -4.06
CA GLY A 184 12.77 -7.25 -3.43
C GLY A 184 13.97 -6.86 -2.56
N TRP A 185 14.77 -5.86 -2.94
CA TRP A 185 15.94 -5.43 -2.19
C TRP A 185 15.59 -4.75 -0.87
N SER A 186 14.65 -3.80 -0.90
CA SER A 186 14.16 -3.12 0.29
C SER A 186 13.39 -4.08 1.22
N MET A 187 12.67 -5.06 0.67
CA MET A 187 12.06 -6.13 1.48
C MET A 187 13.10 -6.97 2.21
N LEU A 188 14.18 -7.39 1.54
CA LEU A 188 15.28 -8.10 2.21
C LEU A 188 15.90 -7.24 3.31
N ALA A 189 16.05 -5.93 3.10
CA ALA A 189 16.58 -5.03 4.12
C ALA A 189 15.71 -5.03 5.38
N LEU A 190 14.38 -5.00 5.24
CA LEU A 190 13.44 -5.05 6.36
C LEU A 190 13.41 -6.45 7.01
N ILE A 191 13.31 -7.52 6.22
CA ILE A 191 13.27 -8.91 6.69
C ILE A 191 14.52 -9.24 7.51
N GLY A 192 15.71 -8.83 7.04
CA GLY A 192 16.99 -9.11 7.69
C GLY A 192 17.24 -8.32 8.97
N THR A 193 16.39 -7.35 9.31
CA THR A 193 16.61 -6.44 10.46
C THR A 193 15.44 -6.35 11.43
N ALA A 194 14.27 -6.88 11.09
CA ALA A 194 13.12 -6.89 11.98
C ALA A 194 13.36 -7.81 13.19
N SER A 195 13.09 -7.31 14.39
CA SER A 195 13.11 -8.10 15.63
C SER A 195 11.92 -9.03 15.74
N ASP A 196 11.94 -9.94 16.73
CA ASP A 196 10.83 -10.87 17.00
C ASP A 196 9.49 -10.13 17.20
N SER A 197 9.50 -8.97 17.87
CA SER A 197 8.30 -8.17 18.13
C SER A 197 7.80 -7.41 16.90
N GLN A 198 8.69 -7.11 15.95
CA GLN A 198 8.35 -6.40 14.71
C GLN A 198 7.90 -7.35 13.60
N ALA A 199 8.41 -8.59 13.62
CA ALA A 199 8.25 -9.52 12.52
C ALA A 199 6.78 -9.84 12.19
N PRO A 200 5.85 -10.11 13.14
CA PRO A 200 4.47 -10.43 12.79
C PRO A 200 3.76 -9.32 12.01
N ALA A 201 3.91 -8.06 12.44
CA ALA A 201 3.30 -6.93 11.77
C ALA A 201 3.93 -6.68 10.39
N LEU A 202 5.26 -6.82 10.28
CA LEU A 202 5.98 -6.63 9.02
C LEU A 202 5.62 -7.72 7.99
N ARG A 203 5.56 -9.01 8.37
CA ARG A 203 5.14 -10.11 7.47
C ARG A 203 3.79 -9.82 6.83
N ASN A 204 2.81 -9.46 7.66
CA ASN A 204 1.47 -9.10 7.21
C ASN A 204 1.50 -7.88 6.30
N ALA A 205 2.31 -6.88 6.62
CA ALA A 205 2.44 -5.67 5.80
C ALA A 205 3.00 -5.98 4.41
N LEU A 206 4.07 -6.78 4.34
CA LEU A 206 4.72 -7.19 3.10
C LEU A 206 3.76 -8.00 2.22
N TYR A 207 3.12 -9.02 2.79
CA TYR A 207 2.14 -9.85 2.07
C TYR A 207 0.98 -9.02 1.52
N ARG A 208 0.31 -8.22 2.36
CA ARG A 208 -0.84 -7.42 1.93
C ARG A 208 -0.46 -6.36 0.91
N HIS A 209 0.77 -5.83 0.99
CA HIS A 209 1.29 -4.89 -0.01
C HIS A 209 1.53 -5.57 -1.36
N VAL A 210 2.24 -6.70 -1.39
CA VAL A 210 2.50 -7.45 -2.63
C VAL A 210 1.19 -7.96 -3.25
N ALA A 211 0.31 -8.56 -2.46
CA ALA A 211 -0.96 -9.15 -2.91
C ALA A 211 -2.04 -8.13 -3.29
N ALA A 212 -1.77 -6.82 -3.20
CA ALA A 212 -2.75 -5.76 -3.40
C ALA A 212 -4.03 -5.93 -2.54
N GLN A 213 -3.89 -6.36 -1.28
CA GLN A 213 -5.03 -6.69 -0.43
C GLN A 213 -5.53 -5.46 0.35
N THR A 214 -6.82 -5.17 0.23
CA THR A 214 -7.46 -4.13 1.05
C THR A 214 -7.63 -4.58 2.49
N PHE A 215 -7.27 -3.73 3.45
CA PHE A 215 -7.49 -3.95 4.88
C PHE A 215 -7.45 -2.62 5.63
N VAL A 216 -8.33 -2.41 6.60
CA VAL A 216 -8.21 -1.34 7.60
C VAL A 216 -8.60 -1.91 8.96
N GLY A 217 -7.72 -1.85 9.95
CA GLY A 217 -8.01 -2.50 11.21
C GLY A 217 -6.95 -2.42 12.28
N VAL A 218 -7.33 -2.94 13.44
CA VAL A 218 -6.45 -3.19 14.58
C VAL A 218 -6.30 -4.69 14.74
N THR A 219 -5.06 -5.14 14.93
CA THR A 219 -4.77 -6.53 15.29
C THR A 219 -3.97 -6.53 16.59
N CYS A 220 -4.33 -7.41 17.52
CA CYS A 220 -3.57 -7.65 18.74
C CYS A 220 -3.11 -9.11 18.68
N ALA A 221 -1.83 -9.35 18.45
CA ALA A 221 -1.32 -10.70 18.20
C ALA A 221 -0.98 -11.46 19.51
N SER A 222 -1.44 -12.72 19.51
CA SER A 222 -0.97 -14.02 20.06
C SER A 222 -0.37 -14.19 21.49
N PRO A 223 -0.59 -15.37 22.11
CA PRO A 223 -0.17 -15.67 23.48
C PRO A 223 1.36 -15.69 23.62
N GLY A 224 1.89 -14.86 24.51
CA GLY A 224 3.31 -14.85 24.90
C GLY A 224 4.00 -13.50 24.71
N TYR A 225 3.64 -12.74 23.67
CA TYR A 225 4.14 -11.38 23.42
C TYR A 225 3.01 -10.48 22.92
N PHE A 226 2.46 -9.68 23.82
CA PHE A 226 1.43 -8.69 23.45
C PHE A 226 2.07 -7.60 22.58
N VAL A 227 1.73 -7.55 21.29
CA VAL A 227 2.08 -6.46 20.37
C VAL A 227 0.78 -5.96 19.75
N PHE A 228 0.57 -4.65 19.74
CA PHE A 228 -0.53 -4.06 19.00
C PHE A 228 -0.09 -3.76 17.57
N GLN A 229 -1.05 -3.80 16.65
CA GLN A 229 -0.88 -3.46 15.26
C GLN A 229 -2.05 -2.58 14.81
N LEU A 230 -1.77 -1.37 14.34
CA LEU A 230 -2.70 -0.52 13.60
C LEU A 230 -2.30 -0.57 12.13
N ALA A 231 -3.20 -0.93 11.23
CA ALA A 231 -2.83 -1.08 9.83
C ALA A 231 -3.92 -0.65 8.85
N PHE A 232 -3.48 -0.06 7.75
CA PHE A 232 -4.28 0.07 6.54
C PHE A 232 -3.48 -0.31 5.30
N HIS A 233 -4.17 -0.91 4.36
CA HIS A 233 -3.67 -1.33 3.05
C HIS A 233 -4.75 -0.96 2.05
N LEU A 234 -4.48 0.03 1.20
CA LEU A 234 -5.49 0.66 0.37
C LEU A 234 -5.00 0.67 -1.08
N PRO A 235 -5.34 -0.37 -1.86
CA PRO A 235 -5.10 -0.37 -3.28
C PRO A 235 -6.10 0.55 -3.99
N TYR A 236 -5.60 1.30 -4.97
CA TYR A 236 -6.31 2.32 -5.72
C TYR A 236 -5.84 2.35 -7.18
N TYR A 237 -6.51 3.17 -7.98
CA TYR A 237 -6.13 3.42 -9.37
C TYR A 237 -5.77 4.88 -9.57
N ALA A 238 -4.66 5.14 -10.23
CA ALA A 238 -4.23 6.47 -10.64
C ALA A 238 -4.43 6.63 -12.15
N TRP A 239 -5.06 7.72 -12.59
CA TRP A 239 -5.20 8.02 -14.02
C TRP A 239 -4.12 9.01 -14.45
N ARG A 240 -3.35 8.71 -15.49
CA ARG A 240 -2.42 9.68 -16.09
C ARG A 240 -2.61 9.77 -17.60
N ASP A 241 -2.52 10.98 -18.13
CA ASP A 241 -2.50 11.24 -19.57
C ASP A 241 -1.04 11.41 -19.99
N THR A 242 -0.49 10.46 -20.75
CA THR A 242 0.93 10.44 -21.12
C THR A 242 1.10 9.91 -22.54
N ASN A 243 2.21 10.23 -23.20
CA ASN A 243 2.52 9.68 -24.52
C ASN A 243 3.12 8.26 -24.43
N ILE A 244 3.78 7.96 -23.31
CA ILE A 244 4.51 6.70 -23.12
C ILE A 244 4.01 6.09 -21.81
N PRO A 245 3.48 4.85 -21.84
CA PRO A 245 3.09 4.16 -20.62
C PRO A 245 4.31 3.89 -19.74
N ILE A 246 4.13 4.02 -18.42
CA ILE A 246 5.17 3.73 -17.44
C ILE A 246 4.87 2.38 -16.77
N GLU A 247 5.51 1.31 -17.22
CA GLU A 247 5.36 0.01 -16.57
C GLU A 247 6.01 -0.01 -15.19
N ASP A 248 5.42 -0.77 -14.26
CA ASP A 248 6.03 -1.05 -12.97
C ASP A 248 7.38 -1.77 -13.19
N HIS A 249 8.45 -1.19 -12.67
CA HIS A 249 9.80 -1.71 -12.79
C HIS A 249 10.03 -2.95 -11.92
N ARG A 250 9.18 -3.17 -10.91
CA ARG A 250 9.25 -4.31 -10.01
C ARG A 250 8.62 -5.52 -10.70
N ARG A 251 9.41 -6.58 -10.86
CA ARG A 251 9.01 -7.77 -11.62
C ARG A 251 9.08 -9.02 -10.76
N ASP A 252 8.06 -9.88 -10.89
CA ASP A 252 8.03 -11.19 -10.24
C ASP A 252 8.99 -12.19 -10.93
N SER A 253 9.03 -13.43 -10.44
CA SER A 253 9.85 -14.51 -11.01
C SER A 253 9.50 -14.88 -12.45
N ARG A 254 8.33 -14.48 -12.95
CA ARG A 254 7.89 -14.69 -14.34
C ARG A 254 8.20 -13.48 -15.23
N GLY A 255 8.73 -12.40 -14.66
CA GLY A 255 9.00 -11.14 -15.36
C GLY A 255 7.78 -10.22 -15.48
N GLU A 256 6.66 -10.59 -14.86
CA GLU A 256 5.44 -9.80 -14.87
C GLU A 256 5.56 -8.63 -13.88
N PRO A 257 5.06 -7.44 -14.24
CA PRO A 257 5.07 -6.28 -13.35
C PRO A 257 4.23 -6.55 -12.10
N MET A 258 4.66 -5.99 -10.96
CA MET A 258 3.93 -6.11 -9.68
C MET A 258 2.54 -5.46 -9.71
N ARG A 259 2.40 -4.39 -10.49
CA ARG A 259 1.16 -3.64 -10.66
C ARG A 259 0.76 -3.63 -12.12
N GLU A 260 -0.54 -3.80 -12.37
CA GLU A 260 -1.07 -3.77 -13.72
C GLU A 260 -1.28 -2.35 -14.24
N LEU A 261 -1.14 -2.23 -15.55
CA LEU A 261 -1.41 -1.04 -16.34
C LEU A 261 -2.57 -1.33 -17.28
N HIS A 262 -3.51 -0.40 -17.40
CA HIS A 262 -4.63 -0.49 -18.33
C HIS A 262 -4.67 0.71 -19.27
N ASP A 263 -4.58 0.43 -20.58
CA ASP A 263 -4.84 1.43 -21.62
C ASP A 263 -6.34 1.75 -21.70
N VAL A 264 -6.68 2.98 -21.35
CA VAL A 264 -8.05 3.51 -21.39
C VAL A 264 -8.21 4.61 -22.43
N SER A 265 -7.29 4.71 -23.39
CA SER A 265 -7.34 5.67 -24.49
C SER A 265 -8.60 5.53 -25.34
N PHE A 266 -9.26 4.36 -25.33
CA PHE A 266 -10.55 4.17 -25.99
C PHE A 266 -11.67 5.07 -25.44
N LEU A 267 -11.50 5.62 -24.23
CA LEU A 267 -12.41 6.58 -23.61
C LEU A 267 -12.22 8.00 -24.17
N ASN A 268 -11.08 8.29 -24.80
CA ASN A 268 -10.80 9.60 -25.41
C ASN A 268 -11.58 9.73 -26.73
N CYS A 269 -12.82 10.22 -26.63
CA CYS A 269 -13.71 10.38 -27.79
C CYS A 269 -13.33 11.59 -28.68
N LYS A 270 -12.53 12.51 -28.14
CA LYS A 270 -11.94 13.64 -28.85
C LYS A 270 -10.54 13.19 -29.25
N SER A 271 -10.16 13.42 -30.50
CA SER A 271 -8.86 13.03 -31.06
C SER A 271 -7.72 13.85 -30.44
N ASP A 272 -7.50 13.68 -29.14
CA ASP A 272 -6.38 14.27 -28.43
C ASP A 272 -5.15 13.37 -28.65
N ALA A 273 -3.99 14.00 -28.83
CA ALA A 273 -2.74 13.28 -29.12
C ALA A 273 -2.21 12.47 -27.91
N LEU A 274 -2.79 12.65 -26.72
CA LEU A 274 -2.36 11.99 -25.49
C LEU A 274 -3.09 10.67 -25.29
N HIS A 275 -2.34 9.64 -24.91
CA HIS A 275 -2.89 8.37 -24.44
C HIS A 275 -3.28 8.47 -22.97
N SER A 276 -4.32 7.76 -22.59
CA SER A 276 -4.83 7.73 -21.22
C SER A 276 -4.61 6.36 -20.62
N PHE A 277 -4.00 6.33 -19.45
CA PHE A 277 -3.66 5.10 -18.74
C PHE A 277 -4.18 5.11 -17.31
N ILE A 278 -4.57 3.94 -16.83
CA ILE A 278 -4.86 3.69 -15.43
C ILE A 278 -3.79 2.75 -14.88
N TYR A 279 -3.20 3.15 -13.76
CA TYR A 279 -2.14 2.41 -13.05
C TYR A 279 -2.69 1.84 -11.75
N GLU A 280 -2.45 0.55 -11.49
CA GLU A 280 -2.66 -0.02 -10.17
C GLU A 280 -1.61 0.49 -9.19
N ALA A 281 -2.05 0.86 -8.00
CA ALA A 281 -1.17 1.35 -6.95
C ALA A 281 -1.71 0.95 -5.57
N GLN A 282 -0.84 0.92 -4.57
CA GLN A 282 -1.24 0.70 -3.19
C GLN A 282 -0.46 1.59 -2.22
N ILE A 283 -1.18 2.09 -1.22
CA ILE A 283 -0.60 2.67 -0.02
C ILE A 283 -0.79 1.67 1.13
N SER A 284 0.26 1.41 1.88
CA SER A 284 0.22 0.55 3.07
C SER A 284 0.89 1.24 4.23
N CYS A 285 0.24 1.26 5.38
CA CYS A 285 0.82 1.78 6.61
C CYS A 285 0.53 0.81 7.75
N VAL A 286 1.56 0.45 8.50
CA VAL A 286 1.45 -0.43 9.66
C VAL A 286 2.23 0.19 10.81
N VAL A 287 1.56 0.42 11.94
CA VAL A 287 2.15 0.80 13.21
C VAL A 287 2.10 -0.40 14.14
N ALA A 288 3.26 -0.81 14.65
CA ALA A 288 3.36 -1.94 15.57
C ALA A 288 4.18 -1.56 16.80
N GLY A 289 3.72 -1.97 17.97
CA GLY A 289 4.38 -1.59 19.20
C GLY A 289 4.13 -2.55 20.33
N SER A 290 5.13 -2.60 21.21
CA SER A 290 5.00 -3.26 22.49
C SER A 290 4.13 -2.44 23.45
N ASP A 291 4.14 -1.13 23.32
CA ASP A 291 3.34 -0.21 24.12
C ASP A 291 3.34 1.15 23.44
N VAL A 292 2.50 2.06 23.91
CA VAL A 292 2.32 3.37 23.26
C VAL A 292 3.58 4.23 23.25
N TRP A 293 4.58 3.92 24.08
CA TRP A 293 5.87 4.63 24.10
C TRP A 293 6.90 4.05 23.12
N ARG A 294 6.75 2.79 22.69
CA ARG A 294 7.74 2.10 21.86
C ARG A 294 7.09 1.38 20.71
N TRP A 295 7.18 2.00 19.55
CA TRP A 295 6.52 1.55 18.35
C TRP A 295 7.34 1.85 17.10
N VAL A 296 7.08 1.09 16.05
CA VAL A 296 7.64 1.24 14.71
C VAL A 296 6.48 1.44 13.73
N ALA A 297 6.67 2.30 12.75
CA ALA A 297 5.77 2.43 11.62
C ALA A 297 6.49 2.12 10.32
N TYR A 298 5.80 1.37 9.46
CA TYR A 298 6.18 1.11 8.08
C TYR A 298 5.14 1.76 7.18
N CYS A 299 5.56 2.63 6.26
CA CYS A 299 4.70 3.23 5.25
C CYS A 299 5.27 2.95 3.86
N PHE A 300 4.52 2.20 3.06
CA PHE A 300 4.89 1.81 1.69
C PHE A 300 3.95 2.51 0.72
N VAL A 301 4.51 3.20 -0.27
CA VAL A 301 3.77 3.96 -1.28
C VAL A 301 4.24 3.55 -2.66
N ASP A 302 3.29 3.16 -3.52
CA ASP A 302 3.55 3.03 -4.95
C ASP A 302 3.50 4.42 -5.62
N SER A 303 4.61 4.79 -6.25
CA SER A 303 4.86 6.08 -6.94
C SER A 303 5.44 5.93 -8.34
N TYR A 304 5.66 4.69 -8.81
CA TYR A 304 6.33 4.38 -10.07
C TYR A 304 5.72 5.04 -11.31
N PHE A 305 4.44 5.38 -11.29
CA PHE A 305 3.68 5.90 -12.42
C PHE A 305 3.73 7.43 -12.59
N ASP A 306 4.31 8.18 -11.64
CA ASP A 306 4.33 9.65 -11.68
C ASP A 306 5.54 10.24 -12.44
N GLY A 307 6.41 9.41 -13.04
CA GLY A 307 7.52 9.86 -13.89
C GLY A 307 8.45 10.88 -13.22
N ASN A 308 9.17 11.71 -13.98
CA ASN A 308 9.99 12.82 -13.45
C ASN A 308 9.20 14.14 -13.33
N ASP A 309 7.89 14.06 -13.07
CA ASP A 309 7.05 15.27 -12.97
C ASP A 309 7.21 15.94 -11.59
N ASP A 310 6.95 17.25 -11.49
CA ASP A 310 7.13 18.04 -10.27
C ASP A 310 6.22 17.58 -9.09
N ALA A 311 5.28 16.68 -9.36
CA ALA A 311 4.35 16.10 -8.38
C ALA A 311 4.79 14.72 -7.84
N GLN A 312 6.01 14.26 -8.17
CA GLN A 312 6.44 12.89 -7.86
C GLN A 312 6.59 12.66 -6.35
N GLU A 313 5.88 11.67 -5.84
CA GLU A 313 5.96 11.28 -4.44
C GLU A 313 7.21 10.42 -4.15
N THR A 314 8.40 11.01 -4.24
CA THR A 314 9.67 10.31 -4.00
C THR A 314 10.33 10.68 -2.69
N VAL A 315 11.14 9.76 -2.18
CA VAL A 315 12.06 10.02 -1.07
C VAL A 315 13.01 11.19 -1.35
N MET A 316 13.46 11.34 -2.60
CA MET A 316 14.35 12.43 -2.98
C MET A 316 13.64 13.79 -2.93
N ALA A 317 12.40 13.87 -3.44
CA ALA A 317 11.62 15.10 -3.42
C ALA A 317 11.43 15.65 -2.01
N TYR A 318 10.98 14.80 -1.06
CA TYR A 318 10.83 15.22 0.35
C TYR A 318 12.14 15.67 1.00
N TYR A 319 13.26 15.04 0.63
CA TYR A 319 14.55 15.43 1.14
C TYR A 319 14.99 16.77 0.56
N GLU A 320 14.93 16.94 -0.75
CA GLU A 320 15.33 18.17 -1.44
C GLU A 320 14.52 19.38 -0.95
N ASP A 321 13.21 19.23 -0.79
CA ASP A 321 12.33 20.26 -0.21
C ASP A 321 12.76 20.68 1.20
N SER A 322 13.28 19.74 1.99
CA SER A 322 13.79 20.04 3.34
C SER A 322 15.14 20.75 3.36
N GLN A 323 15.90 20.71 2.25
CA GLN A 323 17.22 21.35 2.16
C GLN A 323 17.17 22.80 1.66
N ILE A 324 16.01 23.27 1.19
CA ILE A 324 15.81 24.68 0.78
C ILE A 324 15.97 25.59 2.01
N ASP A 325 16.45 26.82 1.82
CA ASP A 325 16.60 27.79 2.92
C ASP A 325 15.25 28.07 3.60
N GLY A 326 15.19 27.83 4.91
CA GLY A 326 13.94 27.87 5.68
C GLY A 326 13.02 26.66 5.49
N GLY A 327 13.46 25.63 4.76
CA GLY A 327 12.74 24.38 4.54
C GLY A 327 12.46 23.65 5.85
N VAL A 328 11.28 23.04 5.95
CA VAL A 328 10.89 22.20 7.09
C VAL A 328 10.85 20.77 6.60
N LEU A 329 11.51 19.86 7.32
CA LEU A 329 11.39 18.45 7.02
C LEU A 329 9.95 17.98 7.31
N MET A 330 9.20 17.74 6.24
CA MET A 330 7.83 17.27 6.31
C MET A 330 7.78 15.75 6.52
N ASP A 331 6.70 15.26 7.13
CA ASP A 331 6.47 13.82 7.29
C ASP A 331 5.97 13.24 5.97
N PRO A 332 6.79 12.43 5.26
CA PRO A 332 6.40 11.85 3.99
C PRO A 332 5.18 10.92 4.15
N CYS A 333 4.99 10.28 5.31
CA CYS A 333 3.79 9.46 5.55
C CYS A 333 2.49 10.27 5.48
N THR A 334 2.57 11.59 5.67
CA THR A 334 1.42 12.53 5.61
C THR A 334 1.27 13.23 4.26
N VAL A 335 1.93 12.75 3.19
CA VAL A 335 1.99 13.45 1.90
C VAL A 335 2.56 14.86 2.06
N GLY A 336 3.54 15.02 2.94
CA GLY A 336 4.12 16.32 3.27
C GLY A 336 3.16 17.32 3.94
N SER A 337 2.02 16.90 4.47
CA SER A 337 1.01 17.81 5.07
C SER A 337 1.28 18.20 6.51
N SER A 338 2.14 17.45 7.22
CA SER A 338 2.52 17.71 8.60
C SER A 338 4.04 17.77 8.72
N PRO A 339 4.59 18.69 9.54
CA PRO A 339 6.02 18.69 9.78
C PRO A 339 6.41 17.46 10.58
N LEU A 340 7.52 16.82 10.22
CA LEU A 340 8.04 15.66 10.94
C LEU A 340 8.44 16.05 12.38
N CYS A 341 8.77 17.33 12.62
CA CYS A 341 9.06 17.89 13.94
C CYS A 341 7.83 18.05 14.85
N ALA A 342 6.61 17.73 14.40
CA ALA A 342 5.42 17.74 15.24
C ALA A 342 5.49 16.77 16.45
N ASN A 343 6.45 15.83 16.45
CA ASN A 343 6.80 15.02 17.62
C ASN A 343 5.64 14.24 18.23
N ILE A 344 4.71 13.77 17.37
CA ILE A 344 3.59 12.93 17.81
C ILE A 344 4.14 11.65 18.45
N GLU A 345 3.92 11.51 19.75
CA GLU A 345 4.37 10.38 20.57
C GLU A 345 3.35 9.23 20.52
N ASP A 346 2.07 9.57 20.53
CA ASP A 346 0.99 8.59 20.57
C ASP A 346 0.82 7.88 19.20
N PRO A 347 0.85 6.53 19.16
CA PRO A 347 0.76 5.79 17.91
C PRO A 347 -0.62 5.89 17.23
N TRP A 348 -1.70 6.10 18.00
CA TRP A 348 -3.04 6.26 17.45
C TRP A 348 -3.20 7.63 16.78
N GLU A 349 -2.75 8.69 17.44
CA GLU A 349 -2.74 10.04 16.89
C GLU A 349 -1.95 10.08 15.58
N TRP A 350 -0.75 9.50 15.55
CA TRP A 350 0.06 9.44 14.33
C TRP A 350 -0.60 8.59 13.25
N PHE A 351 -1.11 7.40 13.59
CA PHE A 351 -1.79 6.52 12.64
C PHE A 351 -3.01 7.19 12.00
N LEU A 352 -3.86 7.85 12.79
CA LEU A 352 -5.06 8.52 12.29
C LEU A 352 -4.72 9.74 11.43
N LEU A 353 -3.66 10.48 11.78
CA LEU A 353 -3.16 11.58 10.96
C LEU A 353 -2.72 11.07 9.58
N VAL A 354 -1.89 10.02 9.55
CA VAL A 354 -1.40 9.41 8.32
C VAL A 354 -2.55 8.82 7.51
N PHE A 355 -3.45 8.07 8.16
CA PHE A 355 -4.61 7.48 7.51
C PHE A 355 -5.51 8.55 6.89
N ARG A 356 -5.78 9.67 7.58
CA ARG A 356 -6.51 10.82 7.00
C ARG A 356 -5.83 11.31 5.73
N CYS A 357 -4.53 11.62 5.79
CA CYS A 357 -3.82 12.22 4.66
C CYS A 357 -3.78 11.28 3.45
N ARG A 358 -3.52 9.98 3.68
CA ARG A 358 -3.47 8.97 2.61
C ARG A 358 -4.83 8.64 2.05
N LEU A 359 -5.86 8.62 2.87
CA LEU A 359 -7.23 8.44 2.39
C LEU A 359 -7.70 9.63 1.55
N ASP A 360 -7.27 10.86 1.89
CA ASP A 360 -7.57 12.07 1.11
C ASP A 360 -6.89 12.06 -0.27
N GLN A 361 -5.63 11.58 -0.33
CA GLN A 361 -4.91 11.33 -1.58
C GLN A 361 -5.66 10.30 -2.44
N ILE A 362 -5.99 9.14 -1.88
CA ILE A 362 -6.72 8.07 -2.57
C ILE A 362 -8.10 8.56 -3.04
N ARG A 363 -8.81 9.33 -2.23
CA ARG A 363 -10.08 9.96 -2.61
C ARG A 363 -9.90 10.84 -3.85
N SER A 364 -8.84 11.64 -3.90
CA SER A 364 -8.58 12.54 -5.03
C SER A 364 -8.30 11.79 -6.32
N GLU A 365 -7.53 10.70 -6.26
CA GLU A 365 -7.27 9.79 -7.39
C GLU A 365 -8.57 9.13 -7.89
N TRP A 366 -9.36 8.58 -6.97
CA TRP A 366 -10.65 7.98 -7.34
C TRP A 366 -11.63 8.99 -7.94
N ARG A 367 -11.69 10.21 -7.39
CA ARG A 367 -12.52 11.28 -7.95
C ARG A 367 -12.13 11.58 -9.40
N GLN A 368 -10.83 11.59 -9.70
CA GLN A 368 -10.35 11.80 -11.07
C GLN A 368 -10.74 10.63 -11.99
N VAL A 369 -10.49 9.39 -11.58
CA VAL A 369 -10.83 8.18 -12.36
C VAL A 369 -12.33 8.14 -12.66
N VAL A 370 -13.18 8.26 -11.62
CA VAL A 370 -14.64 8.18 -11.76
C VAL A 370 -15.17 9.32 -12.63
N TRP A 371 -14.66 10.55 -12.43
CA TRP A 371 -15.04 11.69 -13.26
C TRP A 371 -14.69 11.45 -14.73
N LYS A 372 -13.46 11.03 -15.06
CA LYS A 372 -13.02 10.79 -16.43
C LYS A 372 -13.83 9.68 -17.10
N VAL A 373 -14.05 8.55 -16.44
CA VAL A 373 -14.87 7.44 -16.96
C VAL A 373 -16.30 7.91 -17.26
N ARG A 374 -16.94 8.58 -16.29
CA ARG A 374 -18.31 9.07 -16.43
C ARG A 374 -18.44 10.10 -17.56
N GLN A 375 -17.51 11.04 -17.66
CA GLN A 375 -17.53 12.06 -18.72
C GLN A 375 -17.33 11.42 -20.10
N SER A 376 -16.41 10.47 -20.21
CA SER A 376 -16.12 9.78 -21.46
C SER A 376 -17.33 9.01 -21.99
N ILE A 377 -18.06 8.32 -21.11
CA ILE A 377 -19.32 7.63 -21.48
C ILE A 377 -20.39 8.62 -21.96
N ARG A 378 -20.55 9.75 -21.26
CA ARG A 378 -21.51 10.79 -21.66
C ARG A 378 -21.15 11.45 -22.98
N ASP A 379 -19.87 11.72 -23.21
CA ASP A 379 -19.41 12.32 -24.45
C ASP A 379 -19.51 11.34 -25.62
N TYR A 380 -19.25 10.04 -25.40
CA TYR A 380 -19.49 9.00 -26.39
C TYR A 380 -20.95 8.91 -26.81
N GLU A 381 -21.89 8.89 -25.84
CA GLU A 381 -23.33 8.87 -26.13
C GLU A 381 -23.75 10.07 -26.99
N LYS A 382 -23.26 11.29 -26.68
CA LYS A 382 -23.55 12.49 -27.48
C LYS A 382 -23.00 12.40 -28.90
N VAL A 383 -21.73 11.99 -29.05
CA VAL A 383 -21.10 11.86 -30.37
C VAL A 383 -21.83 10.83 -31.22
N TRP A 384 -22.22 9.70 -30.61
CA TRP A 384 -23.01 8.68 -31.28
C TRP A 384 -24.37 9.21 -31.73
N VAL A 385 -25.11 9.87 -30.83
CA VAL A 385 -26.42 10.47 -31.16
C VAL A 385 -26.28 11.47 -32.30
N HIS A 386 -25.25 12.32 -32.32
CA HIS A 386 -25.04 13.26 -33.41
C HIS A 386 -24.64 12.60 -34.74
N ARG A 387 -23.82 11.54 -34.72
CA ARG A 387 -23.34 10.86 -35.92
C ARG A 387 -24.43 10.01 -36.60
N TYR A 388 -25.36 9.48 -35.80
CA TYR A 388 -26.38 8.52 -36.22
C TYR A 388 -27.82 9.00 -36.01
N ALA A 389 -28.03 10.27 -35.65
CA ALA A 389 -29.36 10.87 -35.67
C ALA A 389 -29.95 10.76 -37.09
N PRO A 390 -31.24 10.39 -37.23
CA PRO A 390 -31.92 10.39 -38.51
C PRO A 390 -31.83 11.79 -39.13
N ASP A 391 -31.27 11.86 -40.34
CA ASP A 391 -31.32 13.07 -41.15
C ASP A 391 -32.81 13.40 -41.42
N PRO A 392 -33.31 14.57 -40.99
CA PRO A 392 -34.69 14.98 -41.26
C PRO A 392 -35.02 15.03 -42.76
N SER A 393 -34.01 15.12 -43.63
CA SER A 393 -34.17 15.19 -45.08
C SER A 393 -34.30 13.84 -45.77
N GLY A 394 -34.17 12.72 -45.05
CA GLY A 394 -34.37 11.36 -45.58
C GLY A 394 -33.36 10.92 -46.65
N ASN A 395 -32.28 11.67 -46.86
CA ASN A 395 -31.34 11.47 -47.97
C ASN A 395 -30.08 10.66 -47.62
N ARG A 396 -29.98 10.07 -46.42
CA ARG A 396 -28.88 9.14 -46.12
C ARG A 396 -29.15 7.81 -46.84
N TRP A 397 -28.62 7.71 -48.05
CA TRP A 397 -28.59 6.49 -48.84
C TRP A 397 -28.05 5.34 -47.99
N PHE A 398 -28.78 4.22 -47.99
CA PHE A 398 -28.38 2.98 -47.36
C PHE A 398 -27.00 2.57 -47.90
N GLY A 399 -25.96 2.72 -47.07
CA GLY A 399 -24.69 2.04 -47.29
C GLY A 399 -24.90 0.53 -47.39
N GLU A 400 -23.94 -0.19 -47.96
CA GLU A 400 -24.03 -1.65 -48.11
C GLU A 400 -24.34 -2.31 -46.75
N VAL A 401 -25.08 -3.42 -46.74
CA VAL A 401 -25.47 -4.18 -45.51
C VAL A 401 -24.26 -4.48 -44.59
N ARG A 402 -23.05 -4.51 -45.16
CA ARG A 402 -21.79 -4.67 -44.42
C ARG A 402 -21.41 -3.43 -43.61
N GLU A 403 -21.54 -2.24 -44.18
CA GLU A 403 -21.25 -0.96 -43.52
C GLU A 403 -22.21 -0.75 -42.33
N GLN A 404 -23.49 -1.06 -42.51
CA GLN A 404 -24.48 -1.00 -41.41
C GLN A 404 -24.17 -1.98 -40.26
N LYS A 405 -23.66 -3.18 -40.56
CA LYS A 405 -23.24 -4.15 -39.54
C LYS A 405 -21.98 -3.69 -38.80
N GLU A 406 -21.06 -3.01 -39.48
CA GLU A 406 -19.86 -2.44 -38.86
C GLU A 406 -20.21 -1.22 -37.99
N GLU A 407 -21.17 -0.38 -38.41
CA GLU A 407 -21.68 0.76 -37.63
C GLU A 407 -22.34 0.36 -36.29
N ILE A 408 -22.99 -0.81 -36.22
CA ILE A 408 -23.60 -1.33 -34.97
C ILE A 408 -22.55 -2.00 -34.07
N ARG A 409 -21.56 -2.68 -34.67
CA ARG A 409 -20.53 -3.42 -33.93
C ARG A 409 -19.57 -2.52 -33.16
N GLU A 410 -19.27 -1.33 -33.67
CA GLU A 410 -18.33 -0.41 -33.01
C GLU A 410 -18.85 0.10 -31.64
N PRO A 411 -20.11 0.59 -31.52
CA PRO A 411 -20.72 0.88 -30.21
C PRO A 411 -20.74 -0.30 -29.26
N GLU A 412 -21.08 -1.50 -29.73
CA GLU A 412 -21.11 -2.70 -28.88
C GLU A 412 -19.72 -3.03 -28.32
N LYS A 413 -18.68 -2.99 -29.16
CA LYS A 413 -17.28 -3.19 -28.72
C LYS A 413 -16.85 -2.12 -27.72
N TRP A 414 -17.19 -0.86 -27.98
CA TRP A 414 -16.82 0.24 -27.09
C TRP A 414 -17.47 0.08 -25.71
N VAL A 415 -18.77 -0.23 -25.66
CA VAL A 415 -19.47 -0.43 -24.38
C VAL A 415 -18.95 -1.68 -23.67
N ALA A 416 -18.62 -2.75 -24.39
CA ALA A 416 -18.00 -3.93 -23.77
C ALA A 416 -16.67 -3.58 -23.08
N LYS A 417 -15.82 -2.75 -23.72
CA LYS A 417 -14.59 -2.24 -23.08
C LYS A 417 -14.88 -1.38 -21.86
N ALA A 418 -15.85 -0.45 -21.95
CA ALA A 418 -16.24 0.40 -20.83
C ALA A 418 -16.79 -0.43 -19.65
N LYS A 419 -17.59 -1.47 -19.92
CA LYS A 419 -18.10 -2.39 -18.89
C LYS A 419 -16.98 -3.20 -18.25
N ASN A 420 -16.03 -3.71 -19.03
CA ASN A 420 -14.87 -4.42 -18.49
C ASN A 420 -14.06 -3.52 -17.54
N LEU A 421 -13.87 -2.26 -17.91
CA LEU A 421 -13.23 -1.28 -17.03
C LEU A 421 -14.05 -1.06 -15.74
N LEU A 422 -15.38 -0.92 -15.83
CA LEU A 422 -16.22 -0.77 -14.64
C LEU A 422 -16.19 -2.01 -13.73
N THR A 423 -16.11 -3.21 -14.30
CA THR A 423 -15.95 -4.45 -13.51
C THR A 423 -14.59 -4.56 -12.81
N LEU A 424 -13.58 -3.87 -13.33
CA LEU A 424 -12.27 -3.74 -12.70
C LEU A 424 -12.28 -2.71 -11.56
N LEU A 425 -12.86 -1.53 -11.81
CA LEU A 425 -12.83 -0.40 -10.87
C LEU A 425 -13.76 -0.59 -9.67
N LEU A 426 -14.98 -1.08 -9.90
CA LEU A 426 -16.04 -1.08 -8.88
C LEU A 426 -15.73 -1.96 -7.66
N PRO A 427 -15.24 -3.21 -7.80
CA PRO A 427 -14.91 -4.05 -6.64
C PRO A 427 -13.81 -3.42 -5.77
N ARG A 428 -12.78 -2.85 -6.40
CA ARG A 428 -11.62 -2.26 -5.71
C ARG A 428 -12.03 -1.11 -4.79
N LEU A 429 -12.82 -0.17 -5.32
CA LEU A 429 -13.32 0.95 -4.54
C LEU A 429 -14.33 0.49 -3.47
N THR A 430 -15.17 -0.48 -3.79
CA THR A 430 -16.16 -1.02 -2.84
C THR A 430 -15.48 -1.66 -1.63
N TRP A 431 -14.44 -2.48 -1.82
CA TRP A 431 -13.68 -3.07 -0.71
C TRP A 431 -13.05 -2.00 0.19
N THR A 432 -12.52 -0.94 -0.40
CA THR A 432 -11.96 0.20 0.38
C THR A 432 -13.03 0.83 1.26
N VAL A 433 -14.22 1.08 0.70
CA VAL A 433 -15.36 1.63 1.43
C VAL A 433 -15.82 0.67 2.54
N ASP A 434 -15.99 -0.61 2.25
CA ASP A 434 -16.47 -1.60 3.22
C ASP A 434 -15.49 -1.76 4.40
N GLU A 435 -14.18 -1.78 4.13
CA GLU A 435 -13.13 -1.87 5.15
C GLU A 435 -13.07 -0.61 6.02
N CYS A 436 -13.20 0.58 5.43
CA CYS A 436 -13.29 1.82 6.19
C CYS A 436 -14.56 1.86 7.06
N GLU A 437 -15.71 1.40 6.54
CA GLU A 437 -16.95 1.31 7.30
C GLU A 437 -16.81 0.41 8.52
N ARG A 438 -16.23 -0.77 8.30
CA ARG A 438 -15.97 -1.74 9.36
C ARG A 438 -15.02 -1.16 10.41
N PHE A 439 -13.95 -0.51 9.99
CA PHE A 439 -13.01 0.13 10.91
C PHE A 439 -13.69 1.21 11.76
N MET A 440 -14.41 2.14 11.12
CA MET A 440 -15.08 3.23 11.82
C MET A 440 -16.16 2.73 12.78
N SER A 441 -16.96 1.74 12.38
CA SER A 441 -18.00 1.17 13.24
C SER A 441 -17.44 0.36 14.42
N THR A 442 -16.33 -0.36 14.22
CA THR A 442 -15.73 -1.23 15.25
C THR A 442 -14.95 -0.43 16.29
N TYR A 443 -14.16 0.55 15.84
CA TYR A 443 -13.18 1.21 16.70
C TYR A 443 -13.59 2.62 17.14
N ASN A 444 -14.83 3.04 16.88
CA ASN A 444 -15.33 4.37 17.27
C ASN A 444 -15.12 4.67 18.76
N ILE A 445 -15.29 3.66 19.62
CA ILE A 445 -15.18 3.76 21.07
C ILE A 445 -13.75 4.18 21.50
N TYR A 446 -12.72 3.78 20.74
CA TYR A 446 -11.35 4.17 21.06
C TYR A 446 -11.06 5.63 20.70
N PHE A 447 -11.78 6.22 19.74
CA PHE A 447 -11.65 7.63 19.42
C PHE A 447 -12.19 8.52 20.54
N ASP A 448 -13.22 8.07 21.27
CA ASP A 448 -13.84 8.83 22.34
C ASP A 448 -13.03 8.76 23.67
N GLY A 449 -12.16 7.77 23.82
CA GLY A 449 -11.33 7.57 25.02
C GLY A 449 -10.04 8.40 25.06
N VAL A 450 -9.59 8.94 23.93
CA VAL A 450 -8.37 9.76 23.84
C VAL A 450 -8.74 11.24 24.01
N SER A 451 -9.11 11.60 25.23
CA SER A 451 -9.91 12.79 25.58
C SER A 451 -9.23 14.17 25.44
N ASP A 452 -8.08 14.34 24.78
CA ASP A 452 -7.42 15.67 24.71
C ASP A 452 -6.71 16.04 23.40
N ALA A 453 -6.79 15.23 22.34
CA ALA A 453 -6.08 15.53 21.09
C ALA A 453 -7.02 16.17 20.05
N LYS A 454 -7.01 17.51 19.95
CA LYS A 454 -7.64 18.27 18.84
C LYS A 454 -7.29 17.68 17.46
N HIS A 455 -6.11 17.08 17.32
CA HIS A 455 -5.65 16.42 16.10
C HIS A 455 -6.39 15.12 15.77
N ILE A 456 -6.85 14.36 16.77
CA ILE A 456 -7.65 13.15 16.55
C ILE A 456 -9.02 13.52 15.98
N GLU A 457 -9.67 14.55 16.53
CA GLU A 457 -10.97 15.00 16.03
C GLU A 457 -10.89 15.53 14.59
N LEU A 458 -9.85 16.32 14.29
CA LEU A 458 -9.57 16.77 12.91
C LEU A 458 -9.31 15.59 11.98
N SER A 459 -8.55 14.58 12.45
CA SER A 459 -8.28 13.37 11.70
C SER A 459 -9.56 12.60 11.40
N ARG A 460 -10.40 12.41 12.42
CA ARG A 460 -11.71 11.75 12.32
C ARG A 460 -12.65 12.44 11.33
N CYS A 461 -12.79 13.77 11.45
CA CYS A 461 -13.63 14.55 10.55
C CYS A 461 -13.13 14.47 9.09
N GLY A 462 -11.82 14.53 8.86
CA GLY A 462 -11.24 14.39 7.52
C GLY A 462 -11.39 12.99 6.93
N ILE A 463 -11.24 11.94 7.77
CA ILE A 463 -11.49 10.55 7.37
C ILE A 463 -12.94 10.37 6.97
N GLN A 464 -13.90 10.82 7.81
CA GLN A 464 -15.33 10.74 7.53
C GLN A 464 -15.69 11.47 6.23
N THR A 465 -15.18 12.68 6.04
CA THR A 465 -15.39 13.46 4.81
C THR A 465 -14.91 12.69 3.58
N SER A 466 -13.70 12.12 3.66
CA SER A 466 -13.14 11.37 2.53
C SER A 466 -13.91 10.08 2.25
N PHE A 467 -14.39 9.43 3.31
CA PHE A 467 -15.18 8.21 3.22
C PHE A 467 -16.54 8.44 2.56
N GLU A 468 -17.24 9.53 2.91
CA GLU A 468 -18.52 9.90 2.29
C GLU A 468 -18.37 10.18 0.78
N ASP A 469 -17.28 10.85 0.38
CA ASP A 469 -16.99 11.07 -1.03
C ASP A 469 -16.68 9.75 -1.75
N LEU A 470 -15.87 8.86 -1.16
CA LEU A 470 -15.61 7.52 -1.74
C LEU A 470 -16.92 6.70 -1.91
N LYS A 471 -17.84 6.76 -0.94
CA LYS A 471 -19.18 6.16 -1.07
C LYS A 471 -19.95 6.76 -2.24
N PHE A 472 -19.88 8.08 -2.42
CA PHE A 472 -20.50 8.76 -3.56
C PHE A 472 -19.84 8.35 -4.89
N GLN A 473 -18.52 8.14 -4.93
CA GLN A 473 -17.81 7.65 -6.10
C GLN A 473 -18.24 6.21 -6.46
N VAL A 474 -18.42 5.30 -5.48
CA VAL A 474 -18.99 3.95 -5.70
C VAL A 474 -20.37 4.04 -6.35
N LYS A 475 -21.25 4.88 -5.80
CA LYS A 475 -22.59 5.08 -6.36
C LYS A 475 -22.51 5.60 -7.80
N THR A 476 -21.64 6.57 -8.05
CA THR A 476 -21.45 7.14 -9.38
C THR A 476 -20.97 6.11 -10.39
N LEU A 477 -20.06 5.20 -10.03
CA LEU A 477 -19.64 4.10 -10.90
C LEU A 477 -20.77 3.11 -11.19
N LYS A 478 -21.61 2.78 -10.19
CA LYS A 478 -22.79 1.93 -10.37
C LYS A 478 -23.79 2.56 -11.35
N ASP A 479 -24.15 3.82 -11.10
CA ASP A 479 -25.04 4.59 -11.99
C ASP A 479 -24.48 4.68 -13.42
N THR A 480 -23.14 4.78 -13.54
CA THR A 480 -22.46 4.82 -14.84
C THR A 480 -22.50 3.46 -15.56
N ALA A 481 -22.44 2.35 -14.82
CA ALA A 481 -22.64 1.01 -15.38
C ALA A 481 -24.07 0.81 -15.91
N ASP A 482 -25.07 1.30 -15.17
CA ASP A 482 -26.47 1.25 -15.59
C ASP A 482 -26.70 2.05 -16.89
N VAL A 483 -26.07 3.23 -17.01
CA VAL A 483 -26.11 4.04 -18.24
C VAL A 483 -25.53 3.28 -19.44
N CYS A 484 -24.44 2.53 -19.26
CA CYS A 484 -23.89 1.68 -20.32
C CYS A 484 -24.87 0.59 -20.77
N ASP A 485 -25.58 -0.03 -19.81
CA ASP A 485 -26.58 -1.06 -20.12
C ASP A 485 -27.79 -0.49 -20.88
N ASP A 486 -28.24 0.70 -20.50
CA ASP A 486 -29.33 1.38 -21.20
C ASP A 486 -28.90 1.86 -22.58
N PHE A 487 -27.65 2.30 -22.75
CA PHE A 487 -27.12 2.67 -24.05
C PHE A 487 -27.07 1.47 -25.01
N ILE A 488 -26.62 0.29 -24.57
CA ILE A 488 -26.66 -0.93 -25.42
C ILE A 488 -28.08 -1.24 -25.86
N LYS A 489 -29.07 -1.20 -24.95
CA LYS A 489 -30.47 -1.43 -25.31
C LYS A 489 -30.92 -0.45 -26.38
N LYS A 490 -30.63 0.84 -26.25
CA LYS A 490 -30.98 1.86 -27.26
C LYS A 490 -30.36 1.56 -28.63
N VAL A 491 -29.09 1.14 -28.66
CA VAL A 491 -28.42 0.77 -29.91
C VAL A 491 -29.08 -0.46 -30.54
N SER A 492 -29.39 -1.50 -29.75
CA SER A 492 -30.02 -2.74 -30.24
C SER A 492 -31.47 -2.57 -30.69
N TYR A 493 -32.23 -1.64 -30.12
CA TYR A 493 -33.64 -1.37 -30.45
C TYR A 493 -33.85 -0.22 -31.45
N SER A 494 -32.77 0.37 -31.97
CA SER A 494 -32.87 1.47 -32.93
C SER A 494 -33.54 0.99 -34.23
N PRO A 495 -34.59 1.68 -34.74
CA PRO A 495 -35.41 1.23 -35.88
C PRO A 495 -34.64 1.10 -37.21
N PHE A 496 -33.36 1.49 -37.26
CA PHE A 496 -32.46 1.23 -38.38
C PHE A 496 -32.11 -0.27 -38.55
N VAL A 497 -32.43 -1.13 -37.57
CA VAL A 497 -32.09 -2.57 -37.58
C VAL A 497 -33.18 -3.46 -38.22
N PHE A 498 -34.38 -2.94 -38.51
CA PHE A 498 -35.43 -3.70 -39.21
C PHE A 498 -36.09 -2.92 -40.36
N PRO A 499 -35.55 -3.00 -41.59
CA PRO A 499 -36.29 -2.68 -42.80
C PRO A 499 -36.74 -3.93 -43.58
N GLN A 500 -36.89 -5.10 -42.94
CA GLN A 500 -37.46 -6.27 -43.60
C GLN A 500 -38.55 -6.89 -42.74
N ILE A 501 -39.81 -6.68 -43.13
CA ILE A 501 -40.95 -7.63 -43.05
C ILE A 501 -42.25 -7.03 -43.63
N PHE A 502 -42.30 -5.76 -44.08
CA PHE A 502 -43.45 -5.23 -44.81
C PHE A 502 -43.12 -4.92 -46.27
N LEU A 503 -43.07 -5.94 -47.13
CA LEU A 503 -43.27 -5.82 -48.59
C LEU A 503 -43.39 -7.23 -49.21
N ALA A 504 -44.48 -7.92 -48.90
CA ALA A 504 -44.97 -9.06 -49.67
C ALA A 504 -46.46 -9.24 -49.40
N CYS A 505 -47.29 -8.37 -49.97
CA CYS A 505 -48.71 -8.58 -50.27
C CYS A 505 -49.24 -7.34 -51.00
N HIS A 506 -49.06 -7.30 -52.32
CA HIS A 506 -50.00 -6.63 -53.20
C HIS A 506 -50.13 -7.41 -54.51
#